data_AF-A0A2T1A2S5-F1
#
_entry.id   AF-A0A2T1A2S5-F1
#
_cell.length_a   1.000
_cell.length_b   1.000
_cell.length_c   1.000
_cell.angle_alpha   90.00
_cell.angle_beta   90.00
_cell.angle_gamma   90.00
#
_symmetry.space_group_name_H-M   'P 1'
#
loop_
_entity.id
_entity.type
_entity.pdbx_description
1 polymer ?
#
loop_
_entity_poly.entity_id
_entity_poly.type
_entity_poly.pdbx_seq_one_letter_code
_entity_poly.pdbx_strand_id
1 'polypeptide(L)'
;MCIGQILGWLKDAVQIAFWVIGASLAVLSYRHAKTSIFQPAKNEVFKIQIATLQSLLGELNWRSTVECWHGSGLSSSAQITLNRAFKGYAKDQFGAEIASDMDEKLISVGGIISPNASGFRLIKGPADEVDDGDACVTKEVTWSEFNWEIFDVSDRFQNLNDQIESALNDPVMPSKVLSEIRNFHAELLNSAKRAAEDVEKAVREFPRHYSTEQSLQGADLTWAHNMRHERGEKLFQALNEVKKSVRSYLQSDDLLDDG
;
A
#
# COMPACT_ATOMS: atom_id res chain seq x y z
N MET A 1 77.96 19.81 -36.10
CA MET A 1 76.64 19.72 -35.42
C MET A 1 76.09 21.14 -35.42
N CYS A 2 74.92 21.47 -35.94
CA CYS A 2 73.69 21.30 -35.14
C CYS A 2 72.38 21.57 -35.92
N ILE A 3 72.36 21.88 -37.23
CA ILE A 3 71.08 22.22 -37.90
C ILE A 3 70.19 20.98 -38.13
N GLY A 4 70.78 19.88 -38.60
CA GLY A 4 70.02 18.64 -38.88
C GLY A 4 69.45 17.98 -37.62
N GLN A 5 70.16 18.06 -36.49
CA GLN A 5 69.64 17.54 -35.22
C GLN A 5 68.48 18.39 -34.71
N ILE A 6 68.60 19.73 -34.72
CA ILE A 6 67.51 20.63 -34.31
C ILE A 6 66.24 20.39 -35.14
N LEU A 7 66.39 20.18 -36.45
CA LEU A 7 65.26 19.88 -37.33
C LEU A 7 64.57 18.55 -36.99
N GLY A 8 65.35 17.53 -36.61
CA GLY A 8 64.82 16.23 -36.15
C GLY A 8 64.01 16.36 -34.85
N TRP A 9 64.58 17.02 -33.84
CA TRP A 9 63.90 17.27 -32.55
C TRP A 9 62.60 18.06 -32.73
N LEU A 10 62.59 19.06 -33.63
CA LEU A 10 61.39 19.85 -33.92
C LEU A 10 60.30 18.99 -34.57
N LYS A 11 60.68 18.13 -35.53
CA LYS A 11 59.73 17.21 -36.18
C LYS A 11 59.11 16.25 -35.17
N ASP A 12 59.92 15.68 -34.29
CA ASP A 12 59.45 14.74 -33.27
C ASP A 12 58.53 15.43 -32.25
N ALA A 13 58.86 16.66 -31.84
CA ALA A 13 58.02 17.45 -30.95
C ALA A 13 56.64 17.75 -31.56
N VAL A 14 56.59 18.14 -32.84
CA VAL A 14 55.34 18.39 -33.56
C VAL A 14 54.53 17.09 -33.72
N GLN A 15 55.19 15.98 -34.01
CA GLN A 15 54.55 14.67 -34.13
C GLN A 15 53.95 14.21 -32.80
N ILE A 16 54.66 14.37 -31.68
CA ILE A 16 54.15 14.05 -30.34
C ILE A 16 52.95 14.94 -30.01
N ALA A 17 53.04 16.26 -30.24
CA ALA A 17 51.94 17.19 -30.00
C ALA A 17 50.69 16.82 -30.82
N PHE A 18 50.87 16.44 -32.09
CA PHE A 18 49.78 15.98 -32.94
C PHE A 18 49.09 14.74 -32.37
N TRP A 19 49.84 13.74 -31.91
CA TRP A 19 49.27 12.54 -31.29
C TRP A 19 48.55 12.83 -29.98
N VAL A 20 49.09 13.72 -29.14
CA VAL A 20 48.44 14.13 -27.87
C VAL A 20 47.11 14.83 -28.15
N ILE A 21 47.08 15.79 -29.09
CA ILE A 21 45.85 16.49 -29.48
C ILE A 21 44.84 15.52 -30.08
N GLY A 22 45.28 14.64 -30.97
CA GLY A 22 44.44 13.59 -31.57
C GLY A 22 43.83 12.67 -30.51
N ALA A 23 44.63 12.23 -29.54
CA ALA A 23 44.16 11.40 -28.42
C ALA A 23 43.16 12.17 -27.53
N SER A 24 43.43 13.43 -27.21
CA SER A 24 42.50 14.27 -26.43
C SER A 24 41.16 14.47 -27.15
N LEU A 25 41.20 14.77 -28.45
CA LEU A 25 39.99 14.94 -29.27
C LEU A 25 39.20 13.62 -29.38
N ALA A 26 39.89 12.49 -29.52
CA ALA A 26 39.26 11.18 -29.54
C ALA A 26 38.56 10.86 -28.20
N VAL A 27 39.20 11.15 -27.06
CA VAL A 27 38.61 10.96 -25.73
C VAL A 27 37.41 11.88 -25.52
N LEU A 28 37.51 13.16 -25.89
CA LEU A 28 36.40 14.11 -25.78
C LEU A 28 35.23 13.71 -26.68
N SER A 29 35.51 13.31 -27.92
CA SER A 29 34.49 12.84 -28.87
C SER A 29 33.81 11.57 -28.36
N TYR A 30 34.56 10.63 -27.79
CA TYR A 30 34.01 9.43 -27.18
C TYR A 30 33.12 9.76 -25.97
N ARG A 31 33.54 10.69 -25.10
CA ARG A 31 32.71 11.14 -23.96
C ARG A 31 31.43 11.84 -24.43
N HIS A 32 31.52 12.69 -25.45
CA HIS A 32 30.36 13.37 -26.01
C HIS A 32 29.40 12.40 -26.70
N ALA A 33 29.90 11.48 -27.52
CA ALA A 33 29.11 10.46 -28.19
C ALA A 33 28.43 9.54 -27.17
N LYS A 34 29.15 9.09 -26.14
CA LYS A 34 28.57 8.30 -25.04
C LYS A 34 27.41 9.06 -24.38
N THR A 35 27.60 10.36 -24.12
CA THR A 35 26.56 11.18 -23.48
C THR A 35 25.33 11.34 -24.39
N SER A 36 25.54 11.59 -25.68
CA SER A 36 24.48 11.78 -26.68
C SER A 36 23.73 10.49 -27.01
N ILE A 37 24.40 9.34 -27.13
CA ILE A 37 23.77 8.05 -27.42
C ILE A 37 22.86 7.60 -26.27
N PHE A 38 23.23 7.89 -25.02
CA PHE A 38 22.44 7.52 -23.86
C PHE A 38 21.39 8.58 -23.46
N GLN A 39 21.37 9.76 -24.07
CA GLN A 39 20.35 10.78 -23.81
C GLN A 39 18.92 10.30 -24.20
N PRO A 40 18.69 9.73 -25.40
CA PRO A 40 17.38 9.20 -25.78
C PRO A 40 16.88 8.09 -24.83
N ALA A 41 17.75 7.14 -24.48
CA ALA A 41 17.39 6.05 -23.57
C ALA A 41 17.06 6.56 -22.16
N LYS A 42 17.83 7.53 -21.64
CA LYS A 42 17.51 8.19 -20.36
C LYS A 42 16.18 8.91 -20.41
N ASN A 43 15.86 9.57 -21.52
CA ASN A 43 14.60 10.28 -21.69
C ASN A 43 13.40 9.33 -21.78
N GLU A 44 13.53 8.16 -22.42
CA GLU A 44 12.48 7.13 -22.43
C GLU A 44 12.23 6.56 -21.03
N VAL A 45 13.30 6.17 -20.32
CA VAL A 45 13.18 5.68 -18.94
C VAL A 45 12.54 6.73 -18.04
N PHE A 46 12.92 7.99 -18.18
CA PHE A 46 12.34 9.11 -17.43
C PHE A 46 10.85 9.32 -17.74
N LYS A 47 10.44 9.18 -19.00
CA LYS A 47 9.02 9.25 -19.39
C LYS A 47 8.21 8.12 -18.76
N ILE A 48 8.74 6.90 -18.75
CA ILE A 48 8.10 5.74 -18.11
C ILE A 48 7.97 5.99 -16.60
N GLN A 49 9.06 6.44 -15.95
CA GLN A 49 9.05 6.79 -14.53
C GLN A 49 7.98 7.84 -14.21
N ILE A 50 7.88 8.91 -15.00
CA ILE A 50 6.86 9.94 -14.81
C ILE A 50 5.45 9.35 -14.93
N ALA A 51 5.20 8.53 -15.96
CA ALA A 51 3.88 7.93 -16.18
C ALA A 51 3.48 7.03 -15.01
N THR A 52 4.38 6.16 -14.53
CA THR A 52 4.15 5.30 -13.37
C THR A 52 3.88 6.13 -12.11
N LEU A 53 4.70 7.16 -11.85
CA LEU A 53 4.52 8.04 -10.70
C LEU A 53 3.22 8.84 -10.74
N GLN A 54 2.82 9.33 -11.92
CA GLN A 54 1.56 10.04 -12.10
C GLN A 54 0.36 9.13 -11.87
N SER A 55 0.40 7.89 -12.38
CA SER A 55 -0.65 6.90 -12.13
C SER A 55 -0.80 6.63 -10.63
N LEU A 56 0.31 6.37 -9.94
CA LEU A 56 0.29 6.11 -8.49
C LEU A 56 -0.19 7.34 -7.70
N LEU A 57 0.30 8.54 -8.04
CA LEU A 57 -0.13 9.78 -7.38
C LEU A 57 -1.60 10.15 -7.64
N GLY A 58 -2.14 9.75 -8.79
CA GLY A 58 -3.57 9.92 -9.10
C GLY A 58 -4.45 9.23 -8.07
N GLU A 59 -4.09 8.00 -7.71
CA GLU A 59 -4.78 7.21 -6.69
C GLU A 59 -4.50 7.73 -5.27
N LEU A 60 -3.27 8.19 -5.03
CA LEU A 60 -2.81 8.70 -3.73
C LEU A 60 -3.13 10.19 -3.48
N ASN A 61 -4.05 10.80 -4.21
CA ASN A 61 -4.33 12.25 -4.13
C ASN A 61 -5.19 12.68 -2.91
N TRP A 62 -5.12 11.96 -1.80
CA TRP A 62 -5.91 12.27 -0.58
C TRP A 62 -5.36 13.47 0.17
N ARG A 63 -6.26 14.33 0.66
CA ARG A 63 -5.94 15.63 1.28
C ARG A 63 -6.08 15.63 2.80
N SER A 64 -6.69 14.59 3.35
CA SER A 64 -6.92 14.47 4.79
C SER A 64 -6.70 13.04 5.27
N THR A 65 -6.54 12.90 6.59
CA THR A 65 -6.49 11.61 7.27
C THR A 65 -7.73 10.76 6.98
N VAL A 66 -8.92 11.39 6.96
CA VAL A 66 -10.20 10.73 6.70
C VAL A 66 -10.25 10.22 5.25
N GLU A 67 -9.88 11.06 4.28
CA GLU A 67 -9.80 10.65 2.87
C GLU A 67 -8.79 9.53 2.67
N CYS A 68 -7.65 9.56 3.37
CA CYS A 68 -6.66 8.49 3.29
C CYS A 68 -7.20 7.16 3.84
N TRP A 69 -7.96 7.21 4.93
CA TRP A 69 -8.59 6.03 5.53
C TRP A 69 -9.68 5.41 4.65
N HIS A 70 -10.55 6.24 4.06
CA HIS A 70 -11.57 5.76 3.13
C HIS A 70 -10.97 5.37 1.78
N GLY A 71 -10.04 6.18 1.27
CA GLY A 71 -9.38 6.03 -0.01
C GLY A 71 -8.50 4.79 -0.11
N SER A 72 -7.90 4.38 1.01
CA SER A 72 -7.15 3.13 1.10
C SER A 72 -8.03 1.87 1.16
N GLY A 73 -9.35 2.00 1.31
CA GLY A 73 -10.25 0.87 1.50
C GLY A 73 -10.26 0.29 2.91
N LEU A 74 -9.45 0.80 3.86
CA LEU A 74 -9.42 0.34 5.24
C LEU A 74 -10.79 0.47 5.93
N SER A 75 -11.48 1.57 5.68
CA SER A 75 -12.84 1.80 6.21
C SER A 75 -13.82 0.71 5.76
N SER A 76 -13.83 0.40 4.46
CA SER A 76 -14.71 -0.63 3.87
C SER A 76 -14.33 -2.02 4.37
N SER A 77 -13.04 -2.35 4.41
CA SER A 77 -12.52 -3.61 4.97
C SER A 77 -13.00 -3.84 6.41
N ALA A 78 -12.89 -2.81 7.24
CA ALA A 78 -13.31 -2.89 8.63
C ALA A 78 -14.85 -2.94 8.78
N GLN A 79 -15.61 -2.35 7.86
CA GLN A 79 -17.07 -2.46 7.83
C GLN A 79 -17.52 -3.86 7.43
N ILE A 80 -16.91 -4.45 6.39
CA ILE A 80 -17.17 -5.84 5.96
C ILE A 80 -16.93 -6.80 7.13
N THR A 81 -15.75 -6.69 7.75
CA THR A 81 -15.36 -7.55 8.87
C THR A 81 -16.37 -7.43 10.03
N LEU A 82 -16.76 -6.20 10.38
CA LEU A 82 -17.68 -5.94 11.47
C LEU A 82 -19.09 -6.48 11.17
N ASN A 83 -19.60 -6.29 9.95
CA ASN A 83 -20.89 -6.82 9.53
C ASN A 83 -20.91 -8.35 9.57
N ARG A 84 -19.83 -8.99 9.11
CA ARG A 84 -19.69 -10.46 9.17
C ARG A 84 -19.67 -10.94 10.62
N ALA A 85 -18.91 -10.26 11.49
CA ALA A 85 -18.86 -10.59 12.91
C ALA A 85 -20.22 -10.41 13.58
N PHE A 86 -20.94 -9.35 13.25
CA PHE A 86 -22.27 -9.08 13.79
C PHE A 86 -23.29 -10.15 13.37
N LYS A 87 -23.23 -10.62 12.12
CA LYS A 87 -24.05 -11.74 11.65
C LYS A 87 -23.72 -13.05 12.36
N GLY A 88 -22.42 -13.34 12.53
CA GLY A 88 -21.97 -14.49 13.32
C GLY A 88 -22.51 -14.43 14.74
N TYR A 89 -22.40 -13.28 15.39
CA TYR A 89 -22.95 -13.03 16.72
C TYR A 89 -24.46 -13.25 16.79
N ALA A 90 -25.23 -12.66 15.86
CA ALA A 90 -26.69 -12.79 15.82
C ALA A 90 -27.14 -14.25 15.63
N LYS A 91 -26.44 -14.99 14.76
CA LYS A 91 -26.70 -16.40 14.51
C LYS A 91 -26.37 -17.25 15.74
N ASP A 92 -25.20 -17.05 16.35
CA ASP A 92 -24.72 -17.88 17.45
C ASP A 92 -25.48 -17.63 18.76
N GLN A 93 -25.86 -16.38 19.05
CA GLN A 93 -26.54 -16.03 20.31
C GLN A 93 -28.06 -16.11 20.25
N PHE A 94 -28.65 -15.80 19.10
CA PHE A 94 -30.12 -15.68 18.98
C PHE A 94 -30.72 -16.60 17.92
N GLY A 95 -29.91 -17.37 17.18
CA GLY A 95 -30.40 -18.18 16.06
C GLY A 95 -30.99 -17.33 14.92
N ALA A 96 -30.71 -16.02 14.91
CA ALA A 96 -31.33 -15.07 14.02
C ALA A 96 -30.52 -14.90 12.72
N GLU A 97 -31.19 -15.04 11.57
CA GLU A 97 -30.59 -14.71 10.28
C GLU A 97 -30.89 -13.25 9.92
N ILE A 98 -29.87 -12.40 10.05
CA ILE A 98 -29.99 -11.00 9.67
C ILE A 98 -29.73 -10.87 8.17
N ALA A 99 -30.81 -10.68 7.41
CA ALA A 99 -30.73 -10.17 6.05
C ALA A 99 -30.07 -8.78 6.11
N SER A 100 -28.87 -8.67 5.55
CA SER A 100 -28.16 -7.41 5.47
C SER A 100 -28.14 -6.98 4.02
N ASP A 101 -28.93 -5.96 3.71
CA ASP A 101 -28.84 -5.23 2.44
C ASP A 101 -27.44 -4.63 2.22
N MET A 102 -26.57 -4.61 3.25
CA MET A 102 -25.18 -4.16 3.13
C MET A 102 -24.25 -5.16 2.43
N ASP A 103 -24.61 -6.44 2.33
CA ASP A 103 -23.74 -7.46 1.73
C ASP A 103 -23.62 -7.30 0.21
N GLU A 104 -24.65 -6.79 -0.48
CA GLU A 104 -24.61 -6.64 -1.94
C GLU A 104 -23.62 -5.58 -2.43
N LYS A 105 -23.22 -4.63 -1.58
CA LYS A 105 -22.34 -3.52 -1.96
C LYS A 105 -20.89 -3.68 -1.53
N LEU A 106 -20.60 -4.59 -0.61
CA LEU A 106 -19.30 -4.72 0.02
C LEU A 106 -18.79 -6.15 -0.17
N ILE A 107 -18.15 -6.37 -1.32
CA ILE A 107 -17.54 -7.66 -1.66
C ILE A 107 -16.19 -7.77 -0.94
N SER A 108 -16.03 -8.82 -0.14
CA SER A 108 -14.73 -9.23 0.40
C SER A 108 -13.98 -10.02 -0.66
N VAL A 109 -12.73 -9.66 -0.93
CA VAL A 109 -11.89 -10.35 -1.93
C VAL A 109 -10.70 -11.07 -1.31
N GLY A 110 -10.52 -10.93 0.00
CA GLY A 110 -9.53 -11.70 0.75
C GLY A 110 -9.61 -11.41 2.25
N GLY A 111 -8.60 -11.88 3.00
CA GLY A 111 -8.47 -11.57 4.41
C GLY A 111 -7.02 -11.52 4.88
N ILE A 112 -6.75 -10.66 5.86
CA ILE A 112 -5.50 -10.60 6.61
C ILE A 112 -5.70 -11.41 7.90
N ILE A 113 -4.82 -12.39 8.12
CA ILE A 113 -4.84 -13.21 9.33
C ILE A 113 -4.22 -12.42 10.48
N SER A 114 -4.94 -12.33 11.60
CA SER A 114 -4.45 -11.69 12.82
C SER A 114 -3.19 -12.41 13.35
N PRO A 115 -2.14 -11.70 13.79
CA PRO A 115 -0.94 -12.31 14.37
C PRO A 115 -1.21 -13.17 15.60
N ASN A 116 -2.35 -12.95 16.28
CA ASN A 116 -2.77 -13.68 17.47
C ASN A 116 -3.63 -14.92 17.15
N ALA A 117 -3.83 -15.27 15.88
CA ALA A 117 -4.55 -16.49 15.49
C ALA A 117 -3.75 -17.72 15.93
N SER A 118 -4.16 -18.34 17.03
CA SER A 118 -3.44 -19.46 17.68
C SER A 118 -3.73 -20.83 17.05
N GLY A 119 -4.30 -20.86 15.85
CA GLY A 119 -4.45 -22.06 15.04
C GLY A 119 -5.68 -21.96 14.18
N PHE A 120 -5.55 -22.27 12.90
CA PHE A 120 -6.68 -22.44 12.00
C PHE A 120 -7.67 -23.44 12.60
N ARG A 121 -8.75 -22.95 13.20
CA ARG A 121 -10.00 -23.69 13.22
C ARG A 121 -10.83 -23.12 12.09
N LEU A 122 -10.88 -23.84 10.98
CA LEU A 122 -12.05 -23.77 10.11
C LEU A 122 -13.25 -24.07 11.01
N ILE A 123 -13.93 -23.03 11.50
CA ILE A 123 -15.34 -23.15 11.79
C ILE A 123 -15.92 -23.34 10.40
N LYS A 124 -16.18 -24.60 10.02
CA LYS A 124 -17.01 -24.92 8.87
C LYS A 124 -18.19 -23.96 8.94
N GLY A 125 -18.35 -23.11 7.94
CA GLY A 125 -19.64 -22.46 7.71
C GLY A 125 -20.72 -23.54 7.69
N PRO A 126 -21.98 -23.21 7.98
CA PRO A 126 -23.07 -24.17 8.00
C PRO A 126 -23.18 -24.81 6.62
N ALA A 127 -22.48 -25.93 6.43
CA ALA A 127 -22.75 -26.88 5.41
C ALA A 127 -23.89 -27.71 6.00
N ASP A 128 -24.99 -27.74 5.26
CA ASP A 128 -26.13 -28.62 5.47
C ASP A 128 -25.65 -30.08 5.54
N GLU A 129 -25.31 -30.54 6.74
CA GLU A 129 -25.27 -31.97 7.04
C GLU A 129 -26.03 -32.19 8.36
N VAL A 130 -27.27 -32.66 8.15
CA VAL A 130 -28.14 -33.25 9.15
C VAL A 130 -27.39 -34.44 9.75
N ASP A 131 -27.00 -34.34 11.02
CA ASP A 131 -26.67 -35.50 11.85
C ASP A 131 -27.48 -35.40 13.15
N ASP A 132 -28.56 -36.17 13.19
CA ASP A 132 -29.36 -36.46 14.38
C ASP A 132 -28.51 -37.30 15.33
N GLY A 133 -27.89 -36.68 16.33
CA GLY A 133 -26.97 -37.41 17.21
C GLY A 133 -26.42 -36.63 18.39
N ASP A 134 -27.31 -36.25 19.31
CA ASP A 134 -27.09 -36.26 20.77
C ASP A 134 -25.68 -35.86 21.29
N ALA A 135 -25.47 -34.55 21.47
CA ALA A 135 -24.71 -33.95 22.59
C ALA A 135 -24.78 -32.42 22.48
N CYS A 136 -25.91 -31.83 22.90
CA CYS A 136 -26.02 -30.38 23.07
C CYS A 136 -25.24 -29.96 24.32
N VAL A 137 -23.93 -29.84 24.19
CA VAL A 137 -23.12 -28.97 25.04
C VAL A 137 -22.75 -27.78 24.18
N THR A 138 -23.70 -26.87 23.98
CA THR A 138 -23.40 -25.50 23.55
C THR A 138 -22.59 -24.88 24.68
N LYS A 139 -21.25 -25.04 24.64
CA LYS A 139 -20.36 -24.13 25.36
C LYS A 139 -20.75 -22.73 24.87
N GLU A 140 -21.42 -21.97 25.74
CA GLU A 140 -21.68 -20.55 25.53
C GLU A 140 -20.37 -19.94 25.02
N VAL A 141 -20.35 -19.56 23.74
CA VAL A 141 -19.22 -18.83 23.19
C VAL A 141 -19.26 -17.49 23.89
N THR A 142 -18.38 -17.29 24.87
CA THR A 142 -18.30 -16.02 25.57
C THR A 142 -17.67 -15.01 24.63
N TRP A 143 -18.51 -14.28 23.89
CA TRP A 143 -18.08 -13.30 22.89
C TRP A 143 -17.17 -12.19 23.48
N SER A 144 -17.17 -12.00 24.80
CA SER A 144 -16.23 -11.10 25.50
C SER A 144 -14.76 -11.54 25.43
N GLU A 145 -14.50 -12.84 25.22
CA GLU A 145 -13.15 -13.42 25.07
C GLU A 145 -12.82 -13.76 23.61
N PHE A 146 -13.74 -13.46 22.68
CA PHE A 146 -13.60 -13.82 21.28
C PHE A 146 -12.44 -13.06 20.62
N ASN A 147 -11.66 -13.80 19.83
CA ASN A 147 -10.58 -13.28 19.01
C ASN A 147 -10.98 -13.42 17.54
N TRP A 148 -11.14 -12.30 16.86
CA TRP A 148 -11.54 -12.30 15.46
C TRP A 148 -10.32 -12.53 14.56
N GLU A 149 -10.21 -13.75 14.02
CA GLU A 149 -8.99 -14.21 13.36
C GLU A 149 -8.75 -13.62 11.96
N ILE A 150 -9.82 -13.28 11.23
CA ILE A 150 -9.76 -12.90 9.81
C ILE A 150 -10.25 -11.47 9.62
N PHE A 151 -9.36 -10.56 9.26
CA PHE A 151 -9.74 -9.21 8.85
C PHE A 151 -10.02 -9.20 7.34
N ASP A 152 -11.29 -9.04 6.96
CA ASP A 152 -11.69 -8.98 5.56
C ASP A 152 -11.12 -7.76 4.86
N VAL A 153 -10.60 -7.95 3.65
CA VAL A 153 -10.13 -6.84 2.80
C VAL A 153 -11.12 -6.55 1.67
N SER A 154 -11.39 -5.26 1.50
CA SER A 154 -12.17 -4.75 0.37
C SER A 154 -11.38 -4.80 -0.94
N ASP A 155 -12.10 -4.88 -2.06
CA ASP A 155 -11.54 -4.69 -3.41
C ASP A 155 -10.61 -3.48 -3.52
N ARG A 156 -11.03 -2.36 -2.92
CA ARG A 156 -10.28 -1.12 -2.96
C ARG A 156 -8.92 -1.23 -2.27
N PHE A 157 -8.88 -1.92 -1.13
CA PHE A 157 -7.64 -2.17 -0.41
C PHE A 157 -6.72 -3.09 -1.21
N GLN A 158 -7.26 -4.17 -1.77
CA GLN A 158 -6.50 -5.12 -2.59
C GLN A 158 -5.92 -4.44 -3.82
N ASN A 159 -6.73 -3.71 -4.59
CA ASN A 159 -6.29 -2.99 -5.79
C ASN A 159 -5.19 -1.97 -5.47
N LEU A 160 -5.31 -1.23 -4.36
CA LEU A 160 -4.27 -0.30 -3.93
C LEU A 160 -2.99 -1.05 -3.55
N ASN A 161 -3.10 -2.16 -2.81
CA ASN A 161 -1.95 -2.97 -2.43
C ASN A 161 -1.21 -3.50 -3.67
N ASP A 162 -1.94 -4.03 -4.64
CA ASP A 162 -1.37 -4.57 -5.89
C ASP A 162 -0.68 -3.48 -6.71
N GLN A 163 -1.24 -2.27 -6.76
CA GLN A 163 -0.60 -1.12 -7.42
C GLN A 163 0.70 -0.69 -6.72
N ILE A 164 0.70 -0.66 -5.39
CA ILE A 164 1.90 -0.34 -4.60
C ILE A 164 2.98 -1.41 -4.81
N GLU A 165 2.62 -2.70 -4.77
CA GLU A 165 3.55 -3.80 -5.01
C GLU A 165 4.10 -3.79 -6.44
N SER A 166 3.25 -3.51 -7.43
CA SER A 166 3.68 -3.31 -8.82
C SER A 166 4.70 -2.17 -8.92
N ALA A 167 4.47 -1.05 -8.23
CA ALA A 167 5.40 0.08 -8.21
C ALA A 167 6.71 -0.25 -7.47
N LEU A 168 6.66 -1.05 -6.40
CA LEU A 168 7.85 -1.48 -5.64
C LEU A 168 8.73 -2.46 -6.43
N ASN A 169 8.12 -3.23 -7.32
CA ASN A 169 8.82 -4.20 -8.18
C ASN A 169 9.26 -3.62 -9.53
N ASP A 170 8.90 -2.36 -9.84
CA ASP A 170 9.28 -1.72 -11.08
C ASP A 170 10.79 -1.33 -11.06
N PRO A 171 11.61 -1.91 -11.96
CA PRO A 171 13.06 -1.66 -11.99
C PRO A 171 13.41 -0.23 -12.41
N VAL A 172 12.49 0.50 -13.04
CA VAL A 172 12.75 1.89 -13.41
C VAL A 172 12.51 2.85 -12.26
N MET A 173 11.91 2.45 -11.14
CA MET A 173 11.53 3.40 -10.11
C MET A 173 12.74 4.02 -9.37
N PRO A 174 12.72 5.34 -9.08
CA PRO A 174 13.81 5.99 -8.37
C PRO A 174 13.96 5.47 -6.94
N SER A 175 15.19 5.13 -6.53
CA SER A 175 15.47 4.53 -5.21
C SER A 175 14.96 5.36 -4.03
N LYS A 176 15.07 6.68 -4.09
CA LYS A 176 14.57 7.62 -3.06
C LYS A 176 13.04 7.62 -2.98
N VAL A 177 12.34 7.41 -4.08
CA VAL A 177 10.87 7.33 -4.09
C VAL A 177 10.44 5.95 -3.59
N LEU A 178 11.14 4.90 -4.00
CA LEU A 178 10.90 3.53 -3.56
C LEU A 178 11.00 3.36 -2.04
N SER A 179 11.94 4.04 -1.37
CA SER A 179 12.02 3.98 0.09
C SER A 179 10.76 4.54 0.75
N GLU A 180 10.23 5.67 0.27
CA GLU A 180 9.02 6.25 0.83
C GLU A 180 7.77 5.45 0.49
N ILE A 181 7.66 4.89 -0.72
CA ILE A 181 6.56 3.99 -1.09
C ILE A 181 6.57 2.77 -0.17
N ARG A 182 7.75 2.20 0.12
CA ARG A 182 7.88 1.05 1.02
C ARG A 182 7.47 1.41 2.45
N ASN A 183 7.86 2.59 2.94
CA ASN A 183 7.44 3.09 4.24
C ASN A 183 5.91 3.24 4.30
N PHE A 184 5.31 3.83 3.26
CA PHE A 184 3.86 3.96 3.14
C PHE A 184 3.16 2.60 3.09
N HIS A 185 3.68 1.64 2.33
CA HIS A 185 3.14 0.28 2.25
C HIS A 185 3.16 -0.42 3.62
N ALA A 186 4.29 -0.34 4.32
CA ALA A 186 4.40 -0.89 5.67
C ALA A 186 3.39 -0.25 6.63
N GLU A 187 3.20 1.08 6.55
CA GLU A 187 2.25 1.79 7.39
C GLU A 187 0.79 1.49 7.02
N LEU A 188 0.49 1.24 5.75
CA LEU A 188 -0.81 0.78 5.27
C LEU A 188 -1.17 -0.58 5.88
N LEU A 189 -0.25 -1.54 5.82
CA LEU A 189 -0.44 -2.87 6.42
C LEU A 189 -0.55 -2.79 7.95
N ASN A 190 0.27 -1.96 8.60
CA ASN A 190 0.17 -1.74 10.05
C ASN A 190 -1.15 -1.05 10.45
N SER A 191 -1.69 -0.21 9.59
CA SER A 191 -3.01 0.41 9.77
C SER A 191 -4.14 -0.60 9.63
N ALA A 192 -4.01 -1.56 8.69
CA ALA A 192 -4.94 -2.68 8.56
C ALA A 192 -4.94 -3.58 9.81
N LYS A 193 -3.75 -3.91 10.35
CA LYS A 193 -3.63 -4.65 11.62
C LYS A 193 -4.31 -3.92 12.78
N ARG A 194 -4.07 -2.61 12.92
CA ARG A 194 -4.75 -1.77 13.93
C ARG A 194 -6.26 -1.75 13.74
N ALA A 195 -6.74 -1.69 12.50
CA ALA A 195 -8.17 -1.76 12.19
C ALA A 195 -8.78 -3.10 12.61
N ALA A 196 -8.04 -4.21 12.41
CA ALA A 196 -8.46 -5.54 12.85
C ALA A 196 -8.60 -5.62 14.37
N GLU A 197 -7.62 -5.10 15.12
CA GLU A 197 -7.69 -5.01 16.60
C GLU A 197 -8.89 -4.18 17.07
N ASP A 198 -9.25 -3.12 16.35
CA ASP A 198 -10.40 -2.29 16.69
C ASP A 198 -11.73 -2.96 16.37
N VAL A 199 -11.80 -3.73 15.28
CA VAL A 199 -12.94 -4.61 15.02
C VAL A 199 -13.07 -5.64 16.12
N GLU A 200 -11.98 -6.29 16.52
CA GLU A 200 -11.99 -7.29 17.60
C GLU A 200 -12.51 -6.70 18.91
N LYS A 201 -12.03 -5.51 19.30
CA LYS A 201 -12.54 -4.80 20.48
C LYS A 201 -14.04 -4.49 20.37
N ALA A 202 -14.50 -4.04 19.20
CA ALA A 202 -15.92 -3.80 18.98
C ALA A 202 -16.74 -5.08 19.09
N VAL A 203 -16.28 -6.19 18.49
CA VAL A 203 -16.97 -7.49 18.55
C VAL A 203 -17.16 -7.96 20.00
N ARG A 204 -16.16 -7.75 20.87
CA ARG A 204 -16.25 -8.11 22.29
C ARG A 204 -17.30 -7.32 23.07
N GLU A 205 -17.67 -6.13 22.59
CA GLU A 205 -18.70 -5.28 23.19
C GLU A 205 -20.11 -5.59 22.63
N PHE A 206 -20.25 -6.47 21.64
CA PHE A 206 -21.56 -6.83 21.09
C PHE A 206 -22.57 -7.34 22.13
N PRO A 207 -22.22 -8.23 23.08
CA PRO A 207 -23.16 -8.67 24.12
C PRO A 207 -23.73 -7.53 24.97
N ARG A 208 -22.92 -6.48 25.17
CA ARG A 208 -23.33 -5.31 25.95
C ARG A 208 -24.27 -4.41 25.17
N HIS A 209 -24.00 -4.20 23.88
CA HIS A 209 -24.82 -3.33 23.02
C HIS A 209 -26.08 -4.03 22.49
N TYR A 210 -26.02 -5.35 22.30
CA TYR A 210 -27.06 -6.16 21.66
C TYR A 210 -27.42 -7.37 22.51
N SER A 211 -28.00 -7.12 23.68
CA SER A 211 -28.35 -8.15 24.66
C SER A 211 -29.65 -8.91 24.35
N THR A 212 -30.45 -8.42 23.40
CA THR A 212 -31.76 -9.02 23.04
C THR A 212 -31.95 -9.09 21.53
N GLU A 213 -32.78 -10.03 21.06
CA GLU A 213 -33.10 -10.15 19.63
C GLU A 213 -33.72 -8.87 19.05
N GLN A 214 -34.57 -8.17 19.82
CA GLN A 214 -35.13 -6.88 19.41
C GLN A 214 -34.07 -5.81 19.20
N SER A 215 -32.98 -5.82 19.98
CA SER A 215 -31.88 -4.87 19.80
C SER A 215 -31.06 -5.11 18.52
N LEU A 216 -31.18 -6.30 17.91
CA LEU A 216 -30.59 -6.58 16.60
C LEU A 216 -31.39 -5.91 15.48
N GLN A 217 -32.71 -5.76 15.65
CA GLN A 217 -33.60 -5.13 14.69
C GLN A 217 -33.38 -3.61 14.71
N GLY A 218 -32.54 -3.13 13.79
CA GLY A 218 -32.11 -1.72 13.75
C GLY A 218 -30.77 -1.47 14.43
N ALA A 219 -29.93 -2.49 14.57
CA ALA A 219 -28.58 -2.36 15.09
C ALA A 219 -27.79 -1.30 14.31
N ASP A 220 -27.34 -0.27 15.02
CA ASP A 220 -26.43 0.74 14.50
C ASP A 220 -25.00 0.43 14.92
N LEU A 221 -24.12 0.17 13.95
CA LEU A 221 -22.70 -0.11 14.17
C LEU A 221 -21.83 1.16 14.14
N THR A 222 -22.43 2.35 14.04
CA THR A 222 -21.70 3.64 13.99
C THR A 222 -20.80 3.85 15.20
N TRP A 223 -21.17 3.34 16.38
CA TRP A 223 -20.32 3.43 17.57
C TRP A 223 -18.97 2.71 17.38
N ALA A 224 -18.94 1.57 16.70
CA ALA A 224 -17.72 0.82 16.39
C ALA A 224 -16.87 1.55 15.35
N HIS A 225 -17.49 2.32 14.45
CA HIS A 225 -16.77 3.22 13.55
C HIS A 225 -16.10 4.37 14.30
N ASN A 226 -16.77 4.94 15.31
CA ASN A 226 -16.24 6.05 16.12
C ASN A 226 -14.98 5.66 16.92
N MET A 227 -14.82 4.38 17.29
CA MET A 227 -13.63 3.89 17.98
C MET A 227 -12.32 4.04 17.17
N ARG A 228 -12.42 4.33 15.85
CA ARG A 228 -11.29 4.29 14.91
C ARG A 228 -10.76 5.67 14.51
N HIS A 229 -11.38 6.76 14.97
CA HIS A 229 -11.18 8.11 14.41
C HIS A 229 -9.74 8.65 14.54
N GLU A 230 -8.94 8.16 15.48
CA GLU A 230 -7.61 8.73 15.79
C GLU A 230 -6.42 8.06 15.08
N ARG A 231 -6.61 7.02 14.25
CA ARG A 231 -5.47 6.16 13.83
C ARG A 231 -4.88 6.39 12.45
N GLY A 232 -5.49 7.23 11.62
CA GLY A 232 -5.02 7.46 10.25
C GLY A 232 -3.82 8.41 10.14
N GLU A 233 -3.39 9.07 11.21
CA GLU A 233 -2.40 10.16 11.14
C GLU A 233 -1.05 9.69 10.58
N LYS A 234 -0.52 8.58 11.09
CA LYS A 234 0.76 8.03 10.63
C LYS A 234 0.72 7.60 9.17
N LEU A 235 -0.39 7.00 8.72
CA LEU A 235 -0.59 6.63 7.32
C LEU A 235 -0.59 7.87 6.43
N PHE A 236 -1.27 8.92 6.87
CA PHE A 236 -1.31 10.19 6.15
C PHE A 236 0.04 10.92 6.15
N GLN A 237 0.82 10.84 7.23
CA GLN A 237 2.20 11.34 7.26
C GLN A 237 3.09 10.60 6.24
N ALA A 238 3.03 9.26 6.21
CA ALA A 238 3.78 8.46 5.26
C ALA A 238 3.39 8.79 3.80
N LEU A 239 2.10 9.00 3.53
CA LEU A 239 1.61 9.47 2.23
C LEU A 239 2.22 10.81 1.83
N ASN A 240 2.31 11.76 2.76
CA ASN A 240 2.86 13.08 2.48
C ASN A 240 4.37 13.03 2.20
N GLU A 241 5.11 12.13 2.86
CA GLU A 241 6.52 11.90 2.54
C GLU A 241 6.69 11.30 1.13
N VAL A 242 5.81 10.39 0.71
CA VAL A 242 5.77 9.92 -0.69
C VAL A 242 5.56 11.09 -1.64
N LYS A 243 4.51 11.91 -1.43
CA LYS A 243 4.22 13.08 -2.28
C LYS A 243 5.39 14.05 -2.37
N LYS A 244 6.02 14.34 -1.23
CA LYS A 244 7.20 15.21 -1.15
C LYS A 244 8.40 14.63 -1.89
N SER A 245 8.65 13.33 -1.73
CA SER A 245 9.72 12.63 -2.44
C SER A 245 9.52 12.66 -3.95
N VAL A 246 8.28 12.45 -4.43
CA VAL A 246 7.96 12.54 -5.86
C VAL A 246 8.13 13.96 -6.40
N ARG A 247 7.63 15.00 -5.70
CA ARG A 247 7.82 16.41 -6.11
C ARG A 247 9.30 16.79 -6.19
N SER A 248 10.08 16.39 -5.18
CA SER A 248 11.53 16.59 -5.15
C SER A 248 12.24 15.87 -6.30
N TYR A 249 11.77 14.67 -6.66
CA TYR A 249 12.35 13.92 -7.77
C TYR A 249 12.02 14.54 -9.14
N LEU A 250 10.80 15.04 -9.31
CA LEU A 250 10.35 15.67 -10.55
C LEU A 250 10.81 17.13 -10.71
N GLN A 251 11.52 17.70 -9.72
CA GLN A 251 11.94 19.11 -9.68
C GLN A 251 10.78 20.08 -9.96
N SER A 252 9.57 19.71 -9.54
CA SER A 252 8.35 20.46 -9.86
C SER A 252 8.35 21.87 -9.25
N ASP A 253 9.01 22.02 -8.10
CA ASP A 253 9.09 23.28 -7.38
C ASP A 253 10.17 24.21 -8.00
N ASP A 254 11.31 23.66 -8.43
CA ASP A 254 12.38 24.43 -9.11
C ASP A 254 11.92 24.99 -10.47
N LEU A 255 10.97 24.34 -11.14
CA LEU A 255 10.43 24.80 -12.43
C LEU A 255 9.41 25.93 -12.32
N LEU A 256 8.86 26.18 -11.11
CA LEU A 256 7.81 27.18 -10.88
C LEU A 256 8.34 28.48 -10.25
N ASP A 257 9.51 28.46 -9.62
CA ASP A 257 10.13 29.63 -8.96
C ASP A 257 10.99 30.51 -9.91
N ASP A 258 11.27 30.05 -11.13
CA ASP A 258 12.07 30.79 -12.14
C ASP A 258 11.21 31.62 -13.15
N GLY A 259 9.96 31.93 -12.80
CA GLY A 259 9.03 32.76 -13.61
C GLY A 259 8.53 34.00 -12.88
#